data_AF-A0A423VIL7-F1
#
_entry.id   AF-A0A423VIL7-F1
#
_cell.length_a   1.000
_cell.length_b   1.000
_cell.length_c   1.000
_cell.angle_alpha   90.00
_cell.angle_beta   90.00
_cell.angle_gamma   90.00
#
_symmetry.space_group_name_H-M   'P 1'
#
loop_
_entity.id
_entity.type
_entity.pdbx_description
1 polymer ?
#
loop_
_entity_poly.entity_id
_entity_poly.type
_entity_poly.pdbx_seq_one_letter_code
_entity_poly.pdbx_strand_id
1 'polypeptide(L)'
;MGVALDPDTENFLWYSVQEVFERPDGRLSLDALLLISWLVRDESADALPDSNTERIALLKRRAANSAEPLRSNIMDIPNDSEARPLRMGDFAPQIEGCSEFSGSVTLAEDASHAMTMYRG
;
A
#
# COMPACT_ATOMS: atom_id res chain seq x y z
N MET A 1 -2.05 12.17 -6.63
CA MET A 1 -1.22 11.13 -6.00
C MET A 1 -0.35 11.80 -4.95
N GLY A 2 -0.30 11.26 -3.74
CA GLY A 2 0.48 11.82 -2.63
C GLY A 2 1.22 10.71 -1.89
N VAL A 3 2.44 11.03 -1.44
CA VAL A 3 3.32 10.11 -0.73
C VAL A 3 3.86 10.77 0.53
N ALA A 4 3.93 10.03 1.63
CA ALA A 4 4.59 10.48 2.86
C ALA A 4 5.38 9.34 3.48
N LEU A 5 6.58 9.67 3.99
CA LEU A 5 7.41 8.79 4.80
C LEU A 5 7.51 9.41 6.20
N ASP A 6 7.15 8.63 7.22
CA ASP A 6 7.48 8.98 8.60
C ASP A 6 8.97 8.62 8.84
N PRO A 7 9.86 9.59 9.09
CA PRO A 7 11.29 9.33 9.25
C PRO A 7 11.61 8.52 10.51
N ASP A 8 10.75 8.55 11.54
CA ASP A 8 11.03 7.87 12.80
C ASP A 8 10.60 6.40 12.76
N THR A 9 9.49 6.12 12.07
CA THR A 9 8.92 4.76 12.00
C THR A 9 9.20 4.06 10.67
N GLU A 10 9.71 4.79 9.68
CA GLU A 10 9.87 4.33 8.28
C GLU A 10 8.56 3.80 7.69
N ASN A 11 7.41 4.21 8.25
CA ASN A 11 6.11 3.91 7.68
C ASN A 11 5.92 4.77 6.42
N PHE A 12 5.60 4.09 5.32
CA PHE A 12 5.33 4.72 4.04
C PHE A 12 3.82 4.71 3.78
N LEU A 13 3.27 5.89 3.50
CA LEU A 13 1.84 6.08 3.26
C LEU A 13 1.63 6.56 1.82
N TRP A 14 0.78 5.86 1.10
CA TRP A 14 0.40 6.14 -0.28
C TRP A 14 -1.08 6.48 -0.39
N TYR A 15 -1.39 7.51 -1.18
CA TYR A 15 -2.75 7.91 -1.50
C TYR A 15 -2.92 8.12 -3.01
N SER A 16 -3.90 7.44 -3.58
CA SER A 16 -4.31 7.61 -4.98
C SER A 16 -5.83 7.69 -5.12
N VAL A 17 -6.31 8.63 -5.94
CA VAL A 17 -7.72 8.69 -6.34
C VAL A 17 -7.91 7.74 -7.52
N GLN A 18 -8.89 6.85 -7.42
CA GLN A 18 -9.24 5.88 -8.45
C GLN A 18 -10.34 6.41 -9.36
N GLU A 19 -11.38 7.02 -8.77
CA GLU A 19 -12.52 7.53 -9.51
C GLU A 19 -13.06 8.80 -8.86
N VAL A 20 -13.63 9.68 -9.68
CA VAL A 20 -14.42 10.85 -9.24
C VAL A 20 -15.81 10.70 -9.82
N PHE A 21 -16.84 10.70 -8.98
CA PHE A 21 -18.23 10.53 -9.41
C PHE A 21 -19.16 11.52 -8.70
N GLU A 22 -20.27 11.85 -9.35
CA GLU A 22 -21.30 12.72 -8.79
C GLU A 22 -22.36 11.87 -8.07
N ARG A 23 -22.66 12.21 -6.82
CA ARG A 23 -23.75 11.59 -6.07
C ARG A 23 -25.10 12.14 -6.54
N PRO A 24 -26.21 11.42 -6.26
CA PRO A 24 -27.56 11.89 -6.60
C PRO A 24 -27.94 13.26 -5.99
N ASP A 25 -27.22 13.73 -4.98
CA ASP A 25 -27.40 15.04 -4.34
C ASP A 25 -26.56 16.17 -4.98
N GLY A 26 -25.85 15.87 -6.09
CA GLY A 26 -25.00 16.81 -6.82
C GLY A 26 -23.61 17.02 -6.22
N ARG A 27 -23.24 16.28 -5.17
CA ARG A 27 -21.89 16.36 -4.57
C ARG A 27 -20.92 15.44 -5.28
N LEU A 28 -19.71 15.95 -5.53
CA LEU A 28 -18.62 15.11 -6.01
C LEU A 28 -18.09 14.20 -4.88
N SER A 29 -17.84 12.95 -5.23
CA SER A 29 -17.26 11.92 -4.37
C SER A 29 -16.09 11.24 -5.07
N LEU A 30 -15.22 10.68 -4.25
CA LEU A 30 -13.94 10.12 -4.68
C LEU A 30 -13.87 8.70 -4.14
N ASP A 31 -13.51 7.76 -5.00
CA ASP A 31 -12.97 6.48 -4.56
C ASP A 31 -11.45 6.62 -4.48
N ALA A 32 -10.88 6.29 -3.32
CA ALA A 32 -9.46 6.43 -3.07
C ALA A 32 -8.85 5.13 -2.55
N LEU A 33 -7.62 4.87 -2.99
CA LEU A 33 -6.75 3.82 -2.48
C LEU A 33 -5.77 4.42 -1.48
N LEU A 34 -5.82 3.93 -0.25
CA LEU A 34 -4.89 4.22 0.83
C LEU A 34 -4.06 2.97 1.10
N LEU A 35 -2.75 3.11 1.11
CA LEU A 35 -1.84 2.03 1.49
C LEU A 35 -0.89 2.55 2.57
N ILE A 36 -0.59 1.69 3.53
CA ILE A 36 0.54 1.89 4.44
C ILE A 36 1.43 0.66 4.39
N SER A 37 2.71 0.88 4.20
CA SER A 37 3.73 -0.18 4.14
C SER A 37 4.87 0.14 5.08
N TRP A 38 5.53 -0.89 5.58
CA TRP A 38 6.67 -0.79 6.48
C TRP A 38 7.62 -1.95 6.18
N LEU A 39 8.89 -1.76 6.53
CA LEU A 39 9.88 -2.83 6.44
C LEU A 39 9.61 -3.86 7.55
N VAL A 40 9.49 -5.14 7.18
CA VAL A 40 9.44 -6.23 8.16
C VAL A 40 10.84 -6.44 8.71
N ARG A 41 11.05 -6.06 9.97
CA ARG A 41 12.32 -6.28 10.69
C ARG A 41 12.20 -7.44 11.67
N ASP A 42 11.01 -7.66 12.21
CA ASP A 42 10.68 -8.79 13.07
C ASP A 42 9.36 -9.43 12.63
N GLU A 43 9.38 -10.71 12.27
CA GLU A 43 8.22 -11.42 11.72
C GLU A 43 7.02 -11.48 12.68
N SER A 44 7.26 -11.38 13.99
CA SER A 44 6.20 -11.42 15.00
C SER A 44 5.64 -10.02 15.31
N ALA A 45 6.52 -9.02 15.46
CA ALA A 45 6.13 -7.65 15.79
C ALA A 45 5.56 -6.89 14.59
N ASP A 46 6.03 -7.21 13.38
CA ASP A 46 5.56 -6.64 12.12
C ASP A 46 4.51 -7.50 11.42
N ALA A 47 4.03 -8.56 12.09
CA ALA A 47 2.98 -9.43 11.57
C ALA A 47 1.71 -8.64 11.21
N LEU A 48 1.12 -8.99 10.08
CA LEU A 48 -0.22 -8.53 9.71
C LEU A 48 -1.25 -9.29 10.56
N PRO A 49 -2.21 -8.60 11.20
CA PRO A 49 -3.27 -9.25 11.96
C PRO A 49 -4.19 -10.11 11.08
N ASP A 50 -4.80 -11.13 11.69
CA ASP A 50 -5.73 -12.03 11.00
C ASP A 50 -7.12 -11.40 10.83
N SER A 51 -7.57 -10.60 11.79
CA SER A 51 -8.88 -9.97 11.73
C SER A 51 -8.85 -8.62 11.00
N ASN A 52 -9.93 -8.33 10.27
CA ASN A 52 -10.09 -7.06 9.59
C ASN A 52 -10.06 -5.86 10.55
N THR A 53 -10.73 -5.98 11.70
CA THR A 53 -10.78 -4.93 12.72
C THR A 53 -9.40 -4.60 13.29
N GLU A 54 -8.57 -5.62 13.55
CA GLU A 54 -7.20 -5.40 14.01
C GLU A 54 -6.32 -4.80 12.90
N ARG A 55 -6.56 -5.12 11.62
CA ARG A 55 -5.88 -4.46 10.50
C ARG A 55 -6.22 -2.97 10.43
N ILE A 56 -7.50 -2.60 10.55
CA ILE A 56 -7.90 -1.18 10.60
C ILE A 56 -7.25 -0.48 11.80
N ALA A 57 -7.22 -1.12 12.96
CA ALA A 57 -6.54 -0.58 14.14
C ALA A 57 -5.02 -0.39 13.91
N LEU A 58 -4.37 -1.34 13.22
CA LEU A 58 -2.97 -1.25 12.83
C LEU A 58 -2.71 -0.08 11.86
N LEU A 59 -3.56 0.09 10.84
CA LEU A 59 -3.47 1.22 9.91
C LEU A 59 -3.49 2.55 10.67
N LYS A 60 -4.49 2.73 11.55
CA LYS A 60 -4.64 3.94 12.37
C LYS A 60 -3.44 4.17 13.30
N ARG A 61 -2.93 3.10 13.93
CA ARG A 61 -1.75 3.18 14.79
C ARG A 61 -0.50 3.63 14.03
N ARG A 62 -0.24 3.06 12.86
CA ARG A 62 0.94 3.40 12.04
C ARG A 62 0.83 4.79 11.41
N ALA A 63 -0.39 5.28 11.17
CA ALA A 63 -0.64 6.62 10.64
C ALA A 63 -0.69 7.73 11.71
N ALA A 64 -0.58 7.40 13.01
CA ALA A 64 -0.78 8.37 14.09
C ALA A 64 0.13 9.60 14.01
N ASN A 65 1.37 9.41 13.54
CA ASN A 65 2.36 10.47 13.37
C ASN A 65 2.38 11.09 11.97
N SER A 66 1.53 10.63 11.04
CA SER A 66 1.47 11.19 9.70
C SER A 66 0.97 12.63 9.73
N ALA A 67 1.44 13.44 8.76
CA ALA A 67 0.96 14.79 8.59
C ALA A 67 -0.45 14.82 7.94
N GLU A 68 -1.16 15.93 8.14
CA GLU A 68 -2.43 16.16 7.43
C GLU A 68 -2.18 16.45 5.94
N PRO A 69 -3.11 16.06 5.03
CA PRO A 69 -4.42 15.44 5.31
C PRO A 69 -4.40 13.90 5.42
N LEU A 70 -3.24 13.27 5.23
CA LEU A 70 -3.13 11.81 5.13
C LEU A 70 -3.50 11.11 6.44
N ARG A 71 -3.17 11.74 7.57
CA ARG A 71 -3.59 11.24 8.89
C ARG A 71 -5.10 11.18 9.03
N SER A 72 -5.82 12.29 8.78
CA SER A 72 -7.29 12.29 8.87
C SER A 72 -7.92 11.26 7.95
N ASN A 73 -7.42 11.14 6.72
CA ASN A 73 -7.92 10.17 5.76
C ASN A 73 -7.86 8.72 6.27
N ILE A 74 -6.87 8.36 7.08
CA ILE A 74 -6.76 7.02 7.69
C ILE A 74 -7.58 6.93 8.99
N MET A 75 -7.55 7.97 9.82
CA MET A 75 -8.26 7.99 11.10
C MET A 75 -9.78 7.93 10.93
N ASP A 76 -10.30 8.54 9.86
CA ASP A 76 -11.71 8.62 9.52
C ASP A 76 -12.25 7.35 8.84
N ILE A 77 -11.39 6.37 8.53
CA ILE A 77 -11.83 5.08 7.98
C ILE A 77 -12.77 4.38 8.97
N PRO A 78 -14.00 4.01 8.56
CA PRO A 78 -14.91 3.23 9.39
C PRO A 78 -14.29 1.90 9.85
N ASN A 79 -14.56 1.47 11.09
CA ASN A 79 -13.96 0.24 11.65
C ASN A 79 -14.45 -1.05 10.97
N ASP A 80 -15.54 -0.97 10.21
CA ASP A 80 -16.15 -2.03 9.40
C ASP A 80 -15.68 -2.00 7.93
N SER A 81 -14.82 -1.05 7.55
CA SER A 81 -14.22 -1.01 6.22
C SER A 81 -13.28 -2.19 5.98
N GLU A 82 -13.15 -2.63 4.73
CA GLU A 82 -12.27 -3.74 4.36
C GLU A 82 -10.80 -3.29 4.32
N ALA A 83 -9.92 -4.02 5.01
CA ALA A 83 -8.47 -3.88 4.95
C ALA A 83 -7.82 -5.17 4.44
N ARG A 84 -7.15 -5.06 3.30
CA ARG A 84 -6.48 -6.19 2.64
C ARG A 84 -4.99 -6.24 3.01
N PRO A 85 -4.51 -7.32 3.65
CA PRO A 85 -3.09 -7.51 3.91
C PRO A 85 -2.38 -7.88 2.60
N LEU A 86 -1.23 -7.27 2.35
CA LEU A 86 -0.36 -7.61 1.23
C LEU A 86 1.08 -7.69 1.74
N ARG A 87 1.70 -8.87 1.62
CA ARG A 87 3.14 -9.03 1.83
C ARG A 87 3.82 -8.93 0.47
N MET A 88 4.60 -7.88 0.28
CA MET A 88 5.46 -7.73 -0.89
C MET A 88 6.87 -8.15 -0.52
N GLY A 89 7.45 -9.04 -1.31
CA GLY A 89 8.88 -9.31 -1.31
C GLY A 89 9.48 -8.74 -2.58
N ASP A 90 10.69 -8.20 -2.48
CA ASP A 90 11.44 -7.84 -3.69
C ASP A 90 11.81 -9.11 -4.45
N PHE A 91 11.45 -9.16 -5.73
CA PHE A 91 11.99 -10.16 -6.64
C PHE A 91 13.18 -9.55 -7.38
N ALA A 92 14.40 -9.97 -7.03
CA ALA A 92 15.57 -9.69 -7.85
C ALA A 92 15.63 -10.70 -9.00
N PRO A 93 15.39 -10.29 -10.27
CA PRO A 93 15.50 -11.23 -11.38
C PRO A 93 16.93 -11.77 -11.45
N GLN A 94 17.07 -13.10 -11.46
CA GLN A 94 18.35 -13.75 -11.72
C GLN A 94 18.74 -13.44 -13.19
N ILE A 95 19.68 -12.51 -13.36
CA ILE A 95 20.19 -12.06 -14.67
C ILE A 95 20.69 -13.25 -15.52
N GLU A 96 21.07 -14.36 -14.89
CA GLU A 96 21.61 -15.55 -15.56
C GLU A 96 20.56 -16.42 -16.29
N GLY A 97 19.25 -16.15 -16.15
CA GLY A 97 18.18 -16.95 -16.79
C GLY A 97 17.21 -16.18 -17.69
N CYS A 98 17.18 -14.85 -17.64
CA CYS A 98 16.28 -14.05 -18.49
C CYS A 98 16.67 -14.03 -19.98
N SER A 99 17.88 -14.48 -20.33
CA SER A 99 18.33 -14.63 -21.72
C SER A 99 17.81 -15.91 -22.40
N GLU A 100 17.22 -16.85 -21.64
CA GLU A 100 16.71 -18.12 -22.17
C GLU A 100 15.24 -18.09 -22.58
N PHE A 101 14.55 -16.95 -22.40
CA PHE A 101 13.26 -16.73 -23.06
C PHE A 101 13.52 -16.57 -24.55
N SER A 102 13.25 -17.63 -25.30
CA SER A 102 13.39 -17.72 -26.74
C SER A 102 12.51 -16.69 -27.47
N GLY A 103 12.94 -15.41 -27.52
CA GLY A 103 12.53 -14.33 -28.41
C GLY A 103 11.05 -13.95 -28.54
N SER A 104 10.12 -14.68 -27.90
CA SER A 104 8.67 -14.58 -28.16
C SER A 104 7.82 -14.30 -26.92
N VAL A 105 8.43 -14.34 -25.73
CA VAL A 105 7.75 -14.08 -24.46
C VAL A 105 8.63 -13.13 -23.66
N THR A 106 8.02 -12.06 -23.13
CA THR A 106 8.68 -11.12 -22.21
C THR A 106 7.79 -10.98 -20.97
N LEU A 107 8.42 -10.81 -19.81
CA LEU A 107 7.73 -10.44 -18.58
C LEU A 107 7.64 -8.91 -18.52
N ALA A 108 6.47 -8.37 -18.19
CA ALA A 108 6.23 -6.92 -18.09
C ALA A 108 5.71 -6.56 -16.69
N GLU A 109 5.99 -5.33 -16.27
CA GLU A 109 5.49 -4.73 -15.02
C GLU A 109 5.83 -5.57 -13.78
N ASP A 110 4.89 -5.76 -12.86
CA ASP A 110 5.09 -6.49 -11.60
C ASP A 110 5.55 -7.93 -11.80
N ALA A 111 5.36 -8.51 -13.00
CA ALA A 111 5.81 -9.86 -13.33
C ALA A 111 7.31 -9.95 -13.67
N SER A 112 7.97 -8.86 -14.09
CA SER A 112 9.43 -8.85 -14.35
C SER A 112 10.23 -8.18 -13.23
N HIS A 113 9.61 -7.22 -12.54
CA HIS A 113 10.22 -6.47 -11.46
C HIS A 113 9.12 -6.16 -10.44
N ALA A 114 8.68 -7.17 -9.68
CA ALA A 114 7.85 -6.95 -8.49
C ALA A 114 8.64 -6.07 -7.52
N MET A 115 8.47 -4.76 -7.66
CA MET A 115 9.13 -3.75 -6.85
C MET A 115 8.22 -3.54 -5.65
N THR A 116 8.76 -3.80 -4.45
CA THR A 116 8.09 -3.36 -3.23
C THR A 116 7.83 -1.86 -3.32
N MET A 117 6.70 -1.41 -2.77
CA MET A 117 6.29 0.02 -2.77
C MET A 117 7.29 0.98 -2.09
N TYR A 118 8.43 0.48 -1.60
CA TYR A 118 9.55 1.30 -1.14
C TYR A 118 10.25 2.06 -2.27
N ARG A 119 9.94 1.75 -3.53
CA ARG A 119 10.46 2.44 -4.72
C ARG A 119 9.27 2.84 -5.57
N GLY A 120 8.77 4.06 -5.35
CA GLY A 120 7.62 4.61 -6.08
C GLY A 120 7.82 4.71 -7.59
#